data_AF-A0A5S6Q2Q7-F1
#
_entry.id   AF-A0A5S6Q2Q7-F1
#
_cell.length_a   1.000
_cell.length_b   1.000
_cell.length_c   1.000
_cell.angle_alpha   90.00
_cell.angle_beta   90.00
_cell.angle_gamma   90.00
#
_symmetry.space_group_name_H-M   'P 1'
#
loop_
_entity.id
_entity.type
_entity.pdbx_description
1 polymer ?
#
loop_
_entity_poly.entity_id
_entity_poly.type
_entity_poly.pdbx_seq_one_letter_code
_entity_poly.pdbx_strand_id
1 'polypeptide(L)'
;MTENKIALGVIKVIGKHSNKLGEPAISITTEEKKIHAEKGSPLESDSRNENIEQKITAKQPMEMHISLANQSNTEECITFNDRIDQSTSPVETAPTNARPLSPKNAGTYSTSALTELDVLNIPVPLCKLPYYHYRRSVDELQGEITRKGDYLVFLNTHDQSKPTLYACDESNNVKTIPIKTDSKGHFIFHAEDTRERFCTIGRLIRFYADNKLNVQESRDSPCYLRRPIYDPEYQTPLYLENNSRMETWAYFHPISSPFKSIPSVLKRNGDYILFGQEENPNHHRFIVKWEDYLYILQFRPNKQGRWVLPRSDVGEPIETVESLDQLVKSYARTRAIVHGISFVRPIKTHQMMSGKQKDGSSTEASKAAKQLEDGGSKQAKMAPRPLHSLPIYFGQLSLTEAVSNLQESGEYLLYTNALTKNLMLAVRWTTENETMIYTANITKNKEGFFQITNADAELKFGTVDELITYYNTSHIPVQAIRYKEKYGNEIYLLKPVQRHLFCNQYNVHEKDDTNWIWCNDRIGKKKACELLKNSGDFLCRLSSDRKQVIITVRWNDKCYDLNLQSLRHNERDEYELPKYDDAEPTEYAAGIFDFVKIAVTSQMQLNGMILKNCIQECKP
;
A
#
# COMPACT_ATOMS: atom_id res chain seq x y z
N MET A 1 3.63 -2.79 -29.79
CA MET A 1 3.26 -2.30 -28.45
C MET A 1 4.55 -1.98 -27.74
N THR A 2 4.86 -0.72 -27.51
CA THR A 2 6.12 -0.28 -26.88
C THR A 2 5.89 -0.11 -25.38
N GLU A 3 6.67 -0.83 -24.58
CA GLU A 3 6.70 -0.79 -23.12
C GLU A 3 7.08 0.61 -22.61
N ASN A 4 6.38 1.06 -21.56
CA ASN A 4 6.70 2.30 -20.85
C ASN A 4 8.04 2.13 -20.13
N LYS A 5 9.06 2.85 -20.58
CA LYS A 5 10.38 2.88 -19.93
C LYS A 5 10.32 3.76 -18.68
N ILE A 6 10.58 3.16 -17.51
CA ILE A 6 10.89 3.88 -16.28
C ILE A 6 12.40 4.14 -16.30
N ALA A 7 12.82 5.40 -16.12
CA ALA A 7 14.22 5.75 -15.95
C ALA A 7 14.53 5.81 -14.45
N LEU A 8 15.56 5.08 -14.02
CA LEU A 8 16.01 5.01 -12.62
C LEU A 8 17.40 5.63 -12.50
N GLY A 9 17.55 6.52 -11.51
CA GLY A 9 18.83 6.94 -10.98
C GLY A 9 18.88 6.61 -9.49
N VAL A 10 19.99 6.04 -9.02
CA VAL A 10 20.22 5.76 -7.59
C VAL A 10 21.28 6.73 -7.10
N ILE A 11 20.97 7.55 -6.09
CA ILE A 11 21.96 8.42 -5.44
C ILE A 11 22.21 7.91 -4.02
N LYS A 12 23.47 7.58 -3.72
CA LYS A 12 23.90 7.15 -2.38
C LYS A 12 24.32 8.34 -1.54
N VAL A 13 23.51 8.79 -0.57
CA VAL A 13 23.88 9.85 0.38
C VAL A 13 24.43 9.25 1.68
N ILE A 14 25.74 9.40 1.93
CA ILE A 14 26.39 8.99 3.19
C ILE A 14 26.81 10.26 3.94
N GLY A 15 26.25 10.50 5.13
CA GLY A 15 26.66 11.61 5.98
C GLY A 15 27.97 11.32 6.72
N LYS A 16 28.97 12.21 6.62
CA LYS A 16 30.12 12.25 7.54
C LYS A 16 30.53 13.70 7.85
N HIS A 17 30.68 13.98 9.14
CA HIS A 17 31.29 15.19 9.70
C HIS A 17 32.80 15.29 9.40
N SER A 18 33.30 16.45 8.93
CA SER A 18 34.61 17.01 9.38
C SER A 18 34.90 18.43 8.87
N ASN A 19 35.47 19.25 9.78
CA ASN A 19 35.93 20.64 9.63
C ASN A 19 37.15 20.82 8.71
N LYS A 20 37.16 21.82 7.80
CA LYS A 20 38.19 22.89 7.62
C LYS A 20 38.10 23.63 6.27
N LEU A 21 38.53 24.90 6.30
CA LEU A 21 38.48 25.96 5.29
C LEU A 21 39.16 25.66 3.94
N GLY A 22 38.56 26.19 2.87
CA GLY A 22 39.19 26.45 1.56
C GLY A 22 38.15 26.38 0.43
N GLU A 23 37.79 27.52 -0.17
CA GLU A 23 36.95 27.57 -1.39
C GLU A 23 37.61 26.82 -2.56
N PRO A 24 36.82 26.17 -3.42
CA PRO A 24 37.03 26.40 -4.85
C PRO A 24 35.74 26.56 -5.65
N ALA A 25 35.80 27.48 -6.62
CA ALA A 25 34.89 27.59 -7.76
C ALA A 25 35.00 26.34 -8.67
N ILE A 26 33.89 25.87 -9.26
CA ILE A 26 33.93 24.88 -10.34
C ILE A 26 32.96 25.24 -11.47
N SER A 27 33.55 25.38 -12.65
CA SER A 27 32.99 25.58 -13.98
C SER A 27 32.34 24.31 -14.55
N ILE A 28 31.23 24.47 -15.28
CA ILE A 28 30.56 23.41 -16.05
C ILE A 28 31.22 23.33 -17.43
N THR A 29 31.81 22.19 -17.80
CA THR A 29 32.20 21.88 -19.19
C THR A 29 31.37 20.72 -19.70
N THR A 30 30.61 20.97 -20.77
CA THR A 30 29.81 19.99 -21.49
C THR A 30 30.60 19.52 -22.72
N GLU A 31 30.93 18.23 -22.82
CA GLU A 31 31.45 17.65 -24.08
C GLU A 31 30.27 17.13 -24.93
N GLU A 32 29.98 17.83 -26.02
CA GLU A 32 29.07 17.37 -27.08
C GLU A 32 29.84 16.51 -28.11
N LYS A 33 29.53 15.22 -28.23
CA LYS A 33 29.94 14.43 -29.40
C LYS A 33 28.93 14.62 -30.54
N LYS A 34 29.29 15.47 -31.50
CA LYS A 34 28.68 15.58 -32.83
C LYS A 34 29.01 14.34 -33.68
N ILE A 35 28.00 13.71 -34.27
CA ILE A 35 28.15 12.73 -35.35
C ILE A 35 27.83 13.47 -36.66
N HIS A 36 28.83 13.63 -37.54
CA HIS A 36 28.64 14.14 -38.90
C HIS A 36 28.21 13.02 -39.85
N ALA A 37 27.26 13.33 -40.72
CA ALA A 37 26.85 12.54 -41.86
C ALA A 37 27.60 13.02 -43.13
N GLU A 38 28.12 12.10 -43.93
CA GLU A 38 28.50 12.35 -45.33
C GLU A 38 27.98 11.23 -46.25
N LYS A 39 27.45 11.66 -47.39
CA LYS A 39 27.02 10.85 -48.55
C LYS A 39 28.16 10.76 -49.55
N GLY A 40 28.28 9.64 -50.26
CA GLY A 40 28.97 9.57 -51.55
C GLY A 40 29.43 8.18 -51.98
N SER A 41 28.69 7.55 -52.88
CA SER A 41 29.02 6.36 -53.70
C SER A 41 29.87 6.74 -54.94
N PRO A 42 30.19 5.83 -55.90
CA PRO A 42 30.72 4.45 -55.89
C PRO A 42 31.93 4.26 -56.87
N LEU A 43 32.60 3.09 -56.89
CA LEU A 43 33.06 2.33 -58.09
C LEU A 43 34.23 1.34 -57.83
N GLU A 44 33.99 0.10 -58.26
CA GLU A 44 34.83 -0.85 -59.02
C GLU A 44 36.23 -1.36 -58.59
N SER A 45 36.29 -2.70 -58.63
CA SER A 45 37.30 -3.57 -59.27
C SER A 45 38.51 -4.12 -58.47
N ASP A 46 38.45 -5.45 -58.30
CA ASP A 46 39.46 -6.46 -58.63
C ASP A 46 40.87 -6.46 -58.01
N SER A 47 41.09 -7.56 -57.26
CA SER A 47 42.03 -8.66 -57.57
C SER A 47 43.13 -8.95 -56.53
N ARG A 48 43.22 -10.26 -56.22
CA ARG A 48 44.42 -11.05 -55.84
C ARG A 48 45.10 -10.74 -54.50
N ASN A 49 45.69 -11.67 -53.77
CA ASN A 49 45.64 -13.14 -53.63
C ASN A 49 46.54 -13.45 -52.40
N GLU A 50 46.44 -14.69 -51.89
CA GLU A 50 47.39 -15.38 -50.98
C GLU A 50 47.20 -15.17 -49.46
N ASN A 51 46.64 -16.16 -48.73
CA ASN A 51 47.18 -17.45 -48.25
C ASN A 51 48.05 -17.28 -46.98
N ILE A 52 47.63 -17.70 -45.78
CA ILE A 52 47.79 -19.04 -45.14
C ILE A 52 47.70 -18.70 -43.62
N GLU A 53 47.10 -19.41 -42.65
CA GLU A 53 46.79 -20.81 -42.43
C GLU A 53 45.68 -20.94 -41.37
N GLN A 54 45.15 -22.15 -41.28
CA GLN A 54 43.91 -22.55 -40.65
C GLN A 54 44.04 -22.89 -39.16
N LYS A 55 42.94 -22.72 -38.41
CA LYS A 55 42.52 -23.73 -37.43
C LYS A 55 41.00 -23.88 -37.42
N ILE A 56 40.56 -24.93 -38.10
CA ILE A 56 39.20 -25.49 -38.20
C ILE A 56 38.95 -26.27 -36.89
N THR A 57 37.80 -26.26 -36.19
CA THR A 57 36.50 -26.95 -36.41
C THR A 57 35.75 -26.74 -35.06
N ALA A 58 34.43 -26.71 -34.87
CA ALA A 58 33.28 -27.13 -35.65
C ALA A 58 32.05 -26.37 -35.13
N LYS A 59 31.14 -25.98 -36.04
CA LYS A 59 29.76 -25.59 -35.72
C LYS A 59 28.89 -26.84 -35.68
N GLN A 60 28.00 -26.94 -34.69
CA GLN A 60 26.64 -27.45 -34.86
C GLN A 60 25.69 -26.77 -33.86
N PRO A 61 24.37 -26.71 -34.17
CA PRO A 61 23.51 -25.57 -33.91
C PRO A 61 22.85 -25.66 -32.53
N MET A 62 22.73 -24.53 -31.84
CA MET A 62 21.96 -24.47 -30.60
C MET A 62 20.65 -23.72 -30.85
N GLU A 63 19.57 -24.44 -30.55
CA GLU A 63 18.17 -24.06 -30.68
C GLU A 63 17.86 -22.73 -29.99
N MET A 64 17.01 -21.92 -30.64
CA MET A 64 16.39 -20.75 -30.03
C MET A 64 15.44 -21.19 -28.92
N HIS A 65 15.88 -21.12 -27.67
CA HIS A 65 14.99 -20.99 -26.53
C HIS A 65 14.83 -19.51 -26.17
N ILE A 66 13.65 -18.96 -26.49
CA ILE A 66 13.21 -17.64 -26.05
C ILE A 66 12.85 -17.74 -24.57
N SER A 67 13.66 -17.16 -23.69
CA SER A 67 13.27 -16.86 -22.31
C SER A 67 13.16 -15.35 -22.12
N LEU A 68 11.96 -14.89 -21.76
CA LEU A 68 11.61 -13.51 -21.43
C LEU A 68 12.46 -13.00 -20.26
N ALA A 69 13.46 -12.18 -20.57
CA ALA A 69 14.27 -11.44 -19.61
C ALA A 69 13.69 -10.04 -19.42
N ASN A 70 13.24 -9.71 -18.20
CA ASN A 70 13.04 -8.34 -17.77
C ASN A 70 14.40 -7.63 -17.81
N GLN A 71 14.55 -6.72 -18.76
CA GLN A 71 15.79 -5.98 -19.01
C GLN A 71 16.01 -4.93 -17.93
N SER A 72 17.01 -5.18 -17.08
CA SER A 72 17.73 -4.20 -16.29
C SER A 72 18.35 -3.11 -17.18
N ASN A 73 18.42 -1.86 -16.72
CA ASN A 73 19.54 -0.98 -17.02
C ASN A 73 19.69 0.08 -15.92
N THR A 74 20.92 0.18 -15.42
CA THR A 74 21.41 1.05 -14.33
C THR A 74 22.44 1.98 -14.96
N GLU A 75 22.34 3.29 -14.77
CA GLU A 75 23.49 4.21 -14.93
C GLU A 75 23.49 5.29 -13.84
N GLU A 76 24.56 5.22 -13.04
CA GLU A 76 25.36 6.22 -12.33
C GLU A 76 24.77 7.29 -11.38
N CYS A 77 25.60 7.54 -10.36
CA CYS A 77 25.32 8.05 -9.02
C CYS A 77 26.34 9.15 -8.70
N ILE A 78 25.93 10.34 -8.27
CA ILE A 78 26.82 11.29 -7.54
C ILE A 78 26.02 12.05 -6.46
N THR A 79 26.61 12.09 -5.26
CA THR A 79 26.12 12.65 -3.99
C THR A 79 26.63 14.07 -3.73
N PHE A 80 26.04 14.88 -2.82
CA PHE A 80 26.74 15.65 -1.74
C PHE A 80 25.77 16.54 -0.90
N ASN A 81 26.16 16.85 0.36
CA ASN A 81 25.29 17.14 1.52
C ASN A 81 25.51 18.52 2.21
N ASP A 82 24.54 18.90 3.08
CA ASP A 82 24.50 19.82 4.26
C ASP A 82 24.21 21.36 4.17
N ARG A 83 22.95 21.71 4.57
CA ARG A 83 22.39 22.45 5.75
C ARG A 83 23.08 23.73 6.32
N ILE A 84 22.45 24.68 7.05
CA ILE A 84 21.08 25.14 7.48
C ILE A 84 21.27 26.50 8.23
N ASP A 85 20.25 27.38 8.30
CA ASP A 85 19.78 28.17 9.49
C ASP A 85 19.01 29.44 9.06
N GLN A 86 18.24 30.17 9.88
CA GLN A 86 17.04 29.97 10.73
C GLN A 86 16.66 31.38 11.28
N SER A 87 15.40 31.83 11.23
CA SER A 87 14.76 32.83 12.15
C SER A 87 13.34 33.22 11.67
N THR A 88 12.21 32.90 12.35
CA THR A 88 11.46 33.62 13.43
C THR A 88 11.12 35.09 13.12
N SER A 89 9.90 35.67 13.29
CA SER A 89 8.65 35.40 14.06
C SER A 89 7.56 36.48 13.70
N PRO A 90 6.53 36.85 14.52
CA PRO A 90 5.11 36.43 14.50
C PRO A 90 4.07 37.59 14.30
N VAL A 91 2.75 37.33 14.46
CA VAL A 91 1.75 38.06 15.34
C VAL A 91 0.26 38.08 14.85
N GLU A 92 -0.66 37.73 15.80
CA GLU A 92 -2.12 38.09 16.10
C GLU A 92 -3.28 37.93 15.08
N THR A 93 -4.32 37.10 15.28
CA THR A 93 -5.61 37.18 16.08
C THR A 93 -6.59 38.29 15.61
N ALA A 94 -7.92 38.17 15.46
CA ALA A 94 -8.99 37.44 16.18
C ALA A 94 -10.36 37.52 15.36
N PRO A 95 -11.59 37.24 15.90
CA PRO A 95 -12.58 36.33 15.28
C PRO A 95 -13.95 36.97 14.91
N THR A 96 -14.89 36.24 14.29
CA THR A 96 -16.31 36.11 14.76
C THR A 96 -17.22 35.17 13.93
N ASN A 97 -17.91 34.29 14.66
CA ASN A 97 -19.33 33.86 14.61
C ASN A 97 -20.12 33.78 13.28
N ALA A 98 -20.66 32.58 12.99
CA ALA A 98 -22.09 32.38 12.71
C ALA A 98 -22.49 30.88 12.78
N ARG A 99 -23.60 30.60 13.46
CA ARG A 99 -24.39 29.35 13.42
C ARG A 99 -25.25 29.36 12.15
N PRO A 100 -25.63 28.21 11.56
CA PRO A 100 -26.91 27.61 11.95
C PRO A 100 -26.99 26.07 11.86
N LEU A 101 -28.03 25.55 12.50
CA LEU A 101 -28.48 24.16 12.57
C LEU A 101 -29.03 23.65 11.23
N SER A 102 -28.84 22.35 10.93
CA SER A 102 -29.86 21.27 10.78
C SER A 102 -29.35 20.10 9.87
N PRO A 103 -30.08 19.00 9.66
CA PRO A 103 -29.73 17.63 10.07
C PRO A 103 -29.21 16.75 8.90
N LYS A 104 -28.21 15.89 9.14
CA LYS A 104 -27.79 14.83 8.22
C LYS A 104 -27.79 13.49 8.96
N ASN A 105 -28.42 12.47 8.38
CA ASN A 105 -28.02 11.07 8.52
C ASN A 105 -28.72 10.23 7.44
N ALA A 106 -28.03 10.06 6.32
CA ALA A 106 -28.17 8.89 5.45
C ALA A 106 -26.74 8.45 5.13
N GLY A 107 -26.31 7.34 5.73
CA GLY A 107 -24.94 6.87 5.71
C GLY A 107 -24.53 6.40 4.31
N THR A 108 -23.49 7.03 3.78
CA THR A 108 -22.79 6.61 2.56
C THR A 108 -21.81 5.50 2.93
N TYR A 109 -22.02 4.29 2.43
CA TYR A 109 -21.04 3.20 2.55
C TYR A 109 -19.93 3.39 1.51
N SER A 110 -19.04 4.35 1.76
CA SER A 110 -17.72 4.38 1.14
C SER A 110 -16.80 3.50 1.98
N THR A 111 -16.60 2.25 1.55
CA THR A 111 -15.73 1.30 2.24
C THR A 111 -14.28 1.76 2.11
N SER A 112 -13.81 2.44 3.14
CA SER A 112 -12.41 2.81 3.29
C SER A 112 -11.53 1.55 3.37
N ALA A 113 -10.23 1.70 3.07
CA ALA A 113 -9.22 0.65 3.26
C ALA A 113 -9.14 0.12 4.71
N LEU A 114 -9.87 0.74 5.66
CA LEU A 114 -9.83 0.43 7.09
C LEU A 114 -10.79 -0.68 7.50
N THR A 115 -11.95 -0.78 6.84
CA THR A 115 -12.87 -1.91 7.03
C THR A 115 -12.24 -3.25 6.62
N GLU A 116 -11.16 -3.26 5.85
CA GLU A 116 -10.49 -4.47 5.36
C GLU A 116 -9.68 -5.21 6.44
N LEU A 117 -9.11 -4.50 7.43
CA LEU A 117 -8.41 -5.12 8.57
C LEU A 117 -9.37 -5.56 9.69
N ASP A 118 -10.52 -4.88 9.81
CA ASP A 118 -11.57 -5.20 10.79
C ASP A 118 -12.38 -6.45 10.42
N VAL A 119 -12.39 -6.86 9.15
CA VAL A 119 -13.10 -8.09 8.70
C VAL A 119 -12.28 -9.35 8.94
N LEU A 120 -10.96 -9.24 9.08
CA LEU A 120 -10.05 -10.36 9.22
C LEU A 120 -9.59 -10.44 10.66
N ASN A 121 -9.89 -11.55 11.33
CA ASN A 121 -9.47 -11.85 12.70
C ASN A 121 -7.94 -12.13 12.76
N ILE A 122 -7.16 -11.18 12.26
CA ILE A 122 -5.71 -11.27 12.06
C ILE A 122 -5.06 -10.25 12.99
N PRO A 123 -4.01 -10.64 13.73
CA PRO A 123 -3.32 -9.71 14.62
C PRO A 123 -2.64 -8.64 13.79
N VAL A 124 -2.70 -7.39 14.28
CA VAL A 124 -2.04 -6.25 13.66
C VAL A 124 -1.20 -5.59 14.75
N PRO A 125 0.11 -5.36 14.51
CA PRO A 125 0.96 -4.70 15.48
C PRO A 125 0.53 -3.23 15.64
N LEU A 126 0.82 -2.66 16.81
CA LEU A 126 0.48 -1.28 17.19
C LEU A 126 0.85 -0.27 16.10
N CYS A 127 2.06 -0.36 15.55
CA CYS A 127 2.58 0.53 14.51
C CYS A 127 1.81 0.48 13.19
N LYS A 128 0.90 -0.48 13.03
CA LYS A 128 0.04 -0.68 11.86
C LYS A 128 -1.46 -0.55 12.17
N LEU A 129 -1.82 -0.32 13.44
CA LEU A 129 -3.22 -0.11 13.81
C LEU A 129 -3.72 1.24 13.28
N PRO A 130 -4.88 1.28 12.60
CA PRO A 130 -5.37 2.53 12.01
C PRO A 130 -5.88 3.54 13.05
N TYR A 131 -6.16 3.09 14.28
CA TYR A 131 -6.55 3.92 15.42
C TYR A 131 -5.40 4.13 16.41
N TYR A 132 -4.15 3.92 15.98
CA TYR A 132 -2.97 4.28 16.75
C TYR A 132 -2.53 5.72 16.39
N HIS A 133 -2.58 6.63 17.37
CA HIS A 133 -2.29 8.06 17.23
C HIS A 133 -0.85 8.41 17.62
N TYR A 134 0.06 7.43 17.60
CA TYR A 134 1.48 7.62 17.93
C TYR A 134 1.70 8.19 19.33
N ARG A 135 2.79 8.95 19.52
CA ARG A 135 3.12 9.65 20.77
C ARG A 135 2.35 10.95 20.84
N ARG A 136 1.48 11.08 21.85
CA ARG A 136 0.64 12.25 22.10
C ARG A 136 0.47 12.49 23.59
N SER A 137 0.21 13.74 23.96
CA SER A 137 -0.38 14.05 25.27
C SER A 137 -1.90 13.92 25.25
N VAL A 138 -2.50 13.83 26.43
CA VAL A 138 -3.96 13.84 26.56
C VAL A 138 -4.55 15.18 26.07
N ASP A 139 -3.84 16.28 26.27
CA ASP A 139 -4.26 17.62 25.84
C ASP A 139 -4.33 17.73 24.32
N GLU A 140 -3.41 17.08 23.60
CA GLU A 140 -3.39 17.06 22.12
C GLU A 140 -4.54 16.25 21.51
N LEU A 141 -5.14 15.34 22.28
CA LEU A 141 -6.24 14.48 21.86
C LEU A 141 -7.62 15.05 22.23
N GLN A 142 -7.65 16.23 22.85
CA GLN A 142 -8.89 16.83 23.30
C GLN A 142 -9.84 17.10 22.13
N GLY A 143 -11.04 16.52 22.19
CA GLY A 143 -12.07 16.69 21.16
C GLY A 143 -11.93 15.79 19.93
N GLU A 144 -11.01 14.81 19.95
CA GLU A 144 -10.95 13.74 18.94
C GLU A 144 -12.00 12.64 19.22
N ILE A 145 -12.33 12.40 20.49
CA ILE A 145 -13.35 11.46 20.94
C ILE A 145 -14.60 12.24 21.37
N THR A 146 -15.76 11.92 20.78
CA THR A 146 -17.00 12.71 21.02
C THR A 146 -18.23 11.88 21.36
N ARG A 147 -18.26 10.58 21.08
CA ARG A 147 -19.44 9.73 21.24
C ARG A 147 -19.13 8.48 22.08
N LYS A 148 -20.14 7.96 22.79
CA LYS A 148 -20.04 6.74 23.63
C LYS A 148 -19.45 5.53 22.90
N GLY A 149 -18.33 5.00 23.38
CA GLY A 149 -17.62 3.89 22.76
C GLY A 149 -16.75 4.26 21.56
N ASP A 150 -16.54 5.55 21.29
CA ASP A 150 -15.41 6.02 20.50
C ASP A 150 -14.11 5.71 21.26
N TYR A 151 -13.08 5.23 20.57
CA TYR A 151 -11.79 4.90 21.19
C TYR A 151 -10.61 5.07 20.24
N LEU A 152 -9.42 5.30 20.78
CA LEU A 152 -8.14 5.26 20.07
C LEU A 152 -7.02 4.80 21.01
N VAL A 153 -5.89 4.40 20.46
CA VAL A 153 -4.69 3.99 21.22
C VAL A 153 -3.56 4.98 20.94
N PHE A 154 -2.77 5.32 21.95
CA PHE A 154 -1.61 6.21 21.79
C PHE A 154 -0.53 5.87 22.82
N LEU A 155 0.68 6.37 22.62
CA LEU A 155 1.75 6.35 23.60
C LEU A 155 1.72 7.66 24.38
N ASN A 156 1.39 7.60 25.67
CA ASN A 156 1.14 8.79 26.48
C ASN A 156 2.44 9.49 26.88
N THR A 157 2.70 10.67 26.31
CA THR A 157 3.93 11.43 26.57
C THR A 157 4.06 11.90 28.03
N HIS A 158 2.94 12.06 28.76
CA HIS A 158 2.96 12.40 30.18
C HIS A 158 3.26 11.19 31.09
N ASP A 159 3.10 9.97 30.59
CA ASP A 159 3.39 8.73 31.32
C ASP A 159 4.47 7.92 30.60
N GLN A 160 5.63 8.56 30.36
CA GLN A 160 6.82 7.92 29.81
C GLN A 160 6.59 7.14 28.50
N SER A 161 5.64 7.61 27.67
CA SER A 161 5.23 6.95 26.41
C SER A 161 4.64 5.56 26.61
N LYS A 162 4.01 5.28 27.76
CA LYS A 162 3.29 4.01 27.96
C LYS A 162 2.07 3.89 27.04
N PRO A 163 1.79 2.69 26.50
CA PRO A 163 0.62 2.45 25.69
C PRO A 163 -0.66 2.67 26.50
N THR A 164 -1.56 3.46 25.94
CA THR A 164 -2.73 3.96 26.64
C THR A 164 -3.94 3.96 25.70
N LEU A 165 -5.06 3.47 26.20
CA LEU A 165 -6.36 3.54 25.54
C LEU A 165 -7.03 4.86 25.95
N TYR A 166 -7.43 5.66 24.97
CA TYR A 166 -8.28 6.84 25.14
C TYR A 166 -9.67 6.47 24.66
N ALA A 167 -10.69 6.53 25.52
CA ALA A 167 -12.03 6.04 25.17
C ALA A 167 -13.16 6.81 25.85
N CYS A 168 -14.32 6.90 25.19
CA CYS A 168 -15.53 7.49 25.75
C CYS A 168 -16.39 6.41 26.43
N ASP A 169 -16.71 6.59 27.70
CA ASP A 169 -17.57 5.67 28.45
C ASP A 169 -19.08 5.87 28.16
N GLU A 170 -19.91 5.03 28.78
CA GLU A 170 -21.38 5.12 28.64
C GLU A 170 -21.99 6.42 29.20
N SER A 171 -21.24 7.16 30.01
CA SER A 171 -21.64 8.45 30.58
C SER A 171 -21.15 9.65 29.77
N ASN A 172 -20.59 9.43 28.57
CA ASN A 172 -19.93 10.45 27.74
C ASN A 172 -18.70 11.10 28.39
N ASN A 173 -18.11 10.47 29.39
CA ASN A 173 -16.83 10.93 29.94
C ASN A 173 -15.70 10.27 29.17
N VAL A 174 -14.70 11.08 28.83
CA VAL A 174 -13.48 10.57 28.22
C VAL A 174 -12.55 10.03 29.30
N LYS A 175 -12.00 8.85 29.05
CA LYS A 175 -11.23 8.07 30.00
C LYS A 175 -9.89 7.72 29.38
N THR A 176 -8.85 7.76 30.20
CA THR A 176 -7.49 7.39 29.85
C THR A 176 -7.14 6.14 30.64
N ILE A 177 -6.98 5.00 29.94
CA ILE A 177 -6.87 3.68 30.54
C ILE A 177 -5.50 3.11 30.14
N PRO A 178 -4.54 2.96 31.08
CA PRO A 178 -3.23 2.39 30.79
C PRO A 178 -3.36 0.94 30.32
N ILE A 179 -2.66 0.59 29.24
CA ILE A 179 -2.50 -0.79 28.79
C ILE A 179 -1.25 -1.33 29.51
N LYS A 180 -1.44 -2.32 30.37
CA LYS A 180 -0.36 -2.88 31.21
C LYS A 180 0.20 -4.13 30.56
N THR A 181 1.33 -4.60 31.08
CA THR A 181 1.85 -5.94 30.80
C THR A 181 1.83 -6.79 32.06
N ASP A 182 1.54 -8.08 31.91
CA ASP A 182 1.68 -9.06 32.98
C ASP A 182 3.18 -9.38 33.24
N SER A 183 3.46 -10.25 34.23
CA SER A 183 4.82 -10.68 34.54
C SER A 183 5.51 -11.49 33.43
N LYS A 184 4.76 -11.90 32.40
CA LYS A 184 5.23 -12.65 31.24
C LYS A 184 5.33 -11.78 29.98
N GLY A 185 4.99 -10.49 30.07
CA GLY A 185 5.06 -9.55 28.95
C GLY A 185 3.81 -9.48 28.07
N HIS A 186 2.70 -10.15 28.41
CA HIS A 186 1.45 -10.06 27.64
C HIS A 186 0.66 -8.81 28.01
N PHE A 187 -0.04 -8.22 27.05
CA PHE A 187 -0.85 -7.02 27.26
C PHE A 187 -2.18 -7.32 27.96
N ILE A 188 -2.53 -6.51 28.95
CA ILE A 188 -3.73 -6.69 29.77
C ILE A 188 -4.40 -5.35 30.11
N PHE A 189 -5.72 -5.36 30.27
CA PHE A 189 -6.47 -4.36 31.01
C PHE A 189 -6.74 -4.85 32.44
N HIS A 190 -7.21 -6.09 32.57
CA HIS A 190 -7.56 -6.75 33.83
C HIS A 190 -6.66 -7.96 34.11
N ALA A 191 -6.59 -8.39 35.36
CA ALA A 191 -5.74 -9.53 35.75
C ALA A 191 -6.16 -10.84 35.05
N GLU A 192 -7.46 -10.99 34.76
CA GLU A 192 -8.05 -12.15 34.10
C GLU A 192 -7.55 -12.32 32.64
N ASP A 193 -7.16 -11.23 31.98
CA ASP A 193 -6.64 -11.23 30.61
C ASP A 193 -5.35 -12.05 30.46
N THR A 194 -4.64 -12.29 31.57
CA THR A 194 -3.45 -13.15 31.64
C THR A 194 -3.71 -14.55 31.06
N ARG A 195 -4.96 -15.03 31.11
CA ARG A 195 -5.35 -16.34 30.57
C ARG A 195 -5.34 -16.37 29.04
N GLU A 196 -5.64 -15.25 28.41
CA GLU A 196 -5.74 -15.09 26.96
C GLU A 196 -4.38 -14.83 26.29
N ARG A 197 -3.39 -14.35 27.07
CA ARG A 197 -1.98 -14.23 26.64
C ARG A 197 -1.82 -13.33 25.40
N PHE A 198 -2.44 -12.14 25.41
CA PHE A 198 -2.40 -11.22 24.29
C PHE A 198 -0.96 -10.72 24.00
N CYS A 199 -0.39 -11.17 22.89
CA CYS A 199 0.99 -10.83 22.46
C CYS A 199 1.07 -9.50 21.68
N THR A 200 -0.07 -8.90 21.35
CA THR A 200 -0.19 -7.61 20.64
C THR A 200 -1.32 -6.81 21.24
N ILE A 201 -1.20 -5.48 21.29
CA ILE A 201 -2.27 -4.56 21.70
C ILE A 201 -3.48 -4.69 20.77
N GLY A 202 -3.26 -4.89 19.47
CA GLY A 202 -4.36 -5.09 18.51
C GLY A 202 -5.28 -6.26 18.88
N ARG A 203 -4.71 -7.40 19.29
CA ARG A 203 -5.49 -8.56 19.78
C ARG A 203 -6.28 -8.24 21.05
N LEU A 204 -5.66 -7.57 22.02
CA LEU A 204 -6.33 -7.16 23.26
C LEU A 204 -7.54 -6.26 22.96
N ILE A 205 -7.34 -5.19 22.18
CA ILE A 205 -8.41 -4.25 21.82
C ILE A 205 -9.57 -4.96 21.10
N ARG A 206 -9.24 -5.81 20.14
CA ARG A 206 -10.24 -6.58 19.38
C ARG A 206 -11.04 -7.52 20.27
N PHE A 207 -10.39 -8.25 21.17
CA PHE A 207 -11.07 -9.12 22.12
C PHE A 207 -12.14 -8.37 22.93
N TYR A 208 -11.82 -7.17 23.43
CA TYR A 208 -12.77 -6.35 24.16
C TYR A 208 -13.90 -5.79 23.29
N ALA A 209 -13.59 -5.38 22.06
CA ALA A 209 -14.59 -4.88 21.11
C ALA A 209 -15.58 -5.97 20.67
N ASP A 210 -15.08 -7.14 20.27
CA ASP A 210 -15.87 -8.25 19.73
C ASP A 210 -16.76 -8.88 20.81
N ASN A 211 -16.21 -9.07 22.02
CA ASN A 211 -16.94 -9.64 23.16
C ASN A 211 -17.74 -8.59 23.95
N LYS A 212 -17.67 -7.31 23.55
CA LYS A 212 -18.38 -6.18 24.19
C LYS A 212 -18.10 -6.12 25.69
N LEU A 213 -16.83 -6.26 26.06
CA LEU A 213 -16.39 -6.27 27.46
C LEU A 213 -16.09 -4.86 27.95
N ASN A 214 -16.26 -4.64 29.26
CA ASN A 214 -15.91 -3.38 29.91
C ASN A 214 -14.40 -3.31 30.16
N VAL A 215 -13.73 -2.30 29.60
CA VAL A 215 -12.28 -2.09 29.81
C VAL A 215 -11.94 -1.48 31.18
N GLN A 216 -12.92 -1.00 31.94
CA GLN A 216 -12.72 -0.46 33.29
C GLN A 216 -13.08 -1.48 34.37
N GLU A 217 -12.37 -1.43 35.50
CA GLU A 217 -12.71 -2.21 36.69
C GLU A 217 -14.01 -1.69 37.34
N SER A 218 -14.26 -0.37 37.26
CA SER A 218 -15.50 0.24 37.78
C SER A 218 -16.71 -0.18 36.96
N ARG A 219 -17.79 -0.54 37.66
CA ARG A 219 -19.10 -0.85 37.06
C ARG A 219 -20.00 0.38 36.90
N ASP A 220 -19.66 1.50 37.54
CA ASP A 220 -20.53 2.68 37.59
C ASP A 220 -20.48 3.50 36.30
N SER A 221 -19.38 3.41 35.55
CA SER A 221 -19.24 4.04 34.23
C SER A 221 -18.51 3.10 33.26
N PRO A 222 -19.20 2.05 32.77
CA PRO A 222 -18.58 1.07 31.90
C PRO A 222 -18.15 1.72 30.58
N CYS A 223 -17.06 1.22 30.02
CA CYS A 223 -16.52 1.68 28.76
C CYS A 223 -16.41 0.49 27.80
N TYR A 224 -17.17 0.56 26.71
CA TYR A 224 -17.23 -0.49 25.69
C TYR A 224 -16.66 0.05 24.38
N LEU A 225 -15.74 -0.69 23.77
CA LEU A 225 -15.10 -0.30 22.52
C LEU A 225 -16.03 -0.60 21.35
N ARG A 226 -16.53 0.44 20.67
CA ARG A 226 -17.49 0.28 19.57
C ARG A 226 -17.03 0.90 18.26
N ARG A 227 -16.36 2.05 18.33
CA ARG A 227 -15.98 2.83 17.15
C ARG A 227 -14.53 3.29 17.28
N PRO A 228 -13.58 2.70 16.54
CA PRO A 228 -12.24 3.23 16.50
C PRO A 228 -12.23 4.63 15.86
N ILE A 229 -11.48 5.55 16.45
CA ILE A 229 -11.17 6.86 15.89
C ILE A 229 -9.82 6.73 15.18
N TYR A 230 -9.87 6.81 13.86
CA TYR A 230 -8.69 6.60 13.03
C TYR A 230 -7.76 7.81 13.04
N ASP A 231 -6.46 7.53 13.05
CA ASP A 231 -5.45 8.56 12.93
C ASP A 231 -5.49 9.16 11.51
N PRO A 232 -5.60 10.49 11.36
CA PRO A 232 -5.63 11.13 10.05
C PRO A 232 -4.38 10.84 9.20
N GLU A 233 -3.21 10.59 9.78
CA GLU A 233 -1.99 10.22 9.04
C GLU A 233 -2.10 8.86 8.37
N TYR A 234 -3.07 8.01 8.74
CA TYR A 234 -3.32 6.74 8.04
C TYR A 234 -4.08 6.94 6.72
N GLN A 235 -5.11 7.79 6.69
CA GLN A 235 -5.95 7.98 5.50
C GLN A 235 -5.54 9.16 4.63
N THR A 236 -5.13 10.27 5.24
CA THR A 236 -4.79 11.51 4.55
C THR A 236 -3.78 11.33 3.41
N PRO A 237 -2.72 10.49 3.55
CA PRO A 237 -1.79 10.20 2.47
C PRO A 237 -2.42 9.70 1.15
N LEU A 238 -3.62 9.11 1.23
CA LEU A 238 -4.29 8.46 0.10
C LEU A 238 -5.32 9.35 -0.61
N TYR A 239 -5.68 10.50 -0.02
CA TYR A 239 -6.58 11.45 -0.67
C TYR A 239 -5.87 12.18 -1.79
N LEU A 240 -6.55 12.35 -2.91
CA LEU A 240 -6.01 13.04 -4.08
C LEU A 240 -5.82 14.53 -3.81
N GLU A 241 -4.82 15.11 -4.45
CA GLU A 241 -4.66 16.56 -4.52
C GLU A 241 -5.80 17.15 -5.34
N ASN A 242 -6.36 18.28 -4.88
CA ASN A 242 -7.53 18.89 -5.51
C ASN A 242 -7.22 19.67 -6.80
N ASN A 243 -5.93 19.82 -7.15
CA ASN A 243 -5.49 20.63 -8.27
C ASN A 243 -4.77 19.76 -9.32
N SER A 244 -5.02 20.03 -10.59
CA SER A 244 -4.37 19.35 -11.72
C SER A 244 -2.92 19.79 -11.94
N ARG A 245 -2.55 20.99 -11.46
CA ARG A 245 -1.19 21.54 -11.54
C ARG A 245 -0.29 20.91 -10.48
N MET A 246 0.72 20.16 -10.91
CA MET A 246 1.59 19.39 -10.01
C MET A 246 2.37 20.27 -9.03
N GLU A 247 2.77 21.46 -9.47
CA GLU A 247 3.49 22.46 -8.67
C GLU A 247 2.69 22.98 -7.47
N THR A 248 1.37 22.79 -7.48
CA THR A 248 0.49 23.21 -6.37
C THR A 248 0.20 22.10 -5.36
N TRP A 249 0.72 20.89 -5.60
CA TRP A 249 0.51 19.76 -4.71
C TRP A 249 1.24 19.97 -3.39
N ALA A 250 0.62 19.52 -2.28
CA ALA A 250 1.15 19.77 -0.95
C ALA A 250 2.55 19.16 -0.71
N TYR A 251 2.96 18.19 -1.53
CA TYR A 251 4.24 17.48 -1.45
C TYR A 251 5.16 17.76 -2.65
N PHE A 252 4.86 18.81 -3.44
CA PHE A 252 5.75 19.31 -4.48
C PHE A 252 6.90 20.13 -3.88
N HIS A 253 8.11 19.82 -4.31
CA HIS A 253 9.36 20.45 -3.91
C HIS A 253 10.06 21.00 -5.16
N PRO A 254 10.17 22.34 -5.28
CA PRO A 254 10.79 22.93 -6.46
C PRO A 254 12.30 22.64 -6.49
N ILE A 255 12.86 22.58 -7.69
CA ILE A 255 14.30 22.37 -7.93
C ILE A 255 15.17 23.49 -7.36
N SER A 256 14.60 24.69 -7.20
CA SER A 256 15.25 25.84 -6.58
C SER A 256 15.46 25.68 -5.07
N SER A 257 14.72 24.77 -4.43
CA SER A 257 14.87 24.49 -3.00
C SER A 257 16.07 23.56 -2.75
N PRO A 258 16.82 23.75 -1.65
CA PRO A 258 18.06 22.99 -1.42
C PRO A 258 17.82 21.48 -1.31
N PHE A 259 18.34 20.70 -2.25
CA PHE A 259 18.22 19.23 -2.24
C PHE A 259 18.73 18.58 -0.93
N LYS A 260 19.69 19.24 -0.27
CA LYS A 260 20.28 18.84 1.01
C LYS A 260 19.26 18.73 2.16
N SER A 261 18.07 19.32 2.06
CA SER A 261 17.02 19.19 3.07
C SER A 261 16.25 17.87 2.97
N ILE A 262 16.20 17.26 1.78
CA ILE A 262 15.34 16.10 1.44
C ILE A 262 15.66 14.84 2.27
N PRO A 263 16.94 14.43 2.46
CA PRO A 263 17.24 13.27 3.29
C PRO A 263 16.77 13.42 4.73
N SER A 264 16.67 14.65 5.24
CA SER A 264 16.32 14.88 6.64
C SER A 264 14.81 14.88 6.95
N VAL A 265 13.99 14.89 5.91
CA VAL A 265 12.52 14.93 6.01
C VAL A 265 11.89 13.60 5.59
N LEU A 266 12.54 12.86 4.68
CA LEU A 266 12.15 11.50 4.34
C LEU A 266 12.71 10.52 5.38
N LYS A 267 12.00 10.35 6.49
CA LYS A 267 12.47 9.60 7.66
C LYS A 267 12.19 8.10 7.53
N ARG A 268 11.01 7.75 7.04
CA ARG A 268 10.52 6.37 6.97
C ARG A 268 10.60 5.82 5.56
N ASN A 269 10.74 4.50 5.46
CA ASN A 269 10.65 3.80 4.18
C ASN A 269 9.29 4.02 3.53
N GLY A 270 9.30 4.42 2.27
CA GLY A 270 8.13 4.79 1.50
C GLY A 270 7.64 6.22 1.74
N ASP A 271 8.34 7.03 2.55
CA ASP A 271 8.17 8.48 2.53
C ASP A 271 8.65 9.01 1.18
N TYR A 272 7.86 9.88 0.55
CA TYR A 272 8.18 10.42 -0.77
C TYR A 272 7.79 11.88 -0.94
N ILE A 273 8.42 12.52 -1.93
CA ILE A 273 8.07 13.85 -2.43
C ILE A 273 8.11 13.88 -3.95
N LEU A 274 7.43 14.87 -4.52
CA LEU A 274 7.56 15.21 -5.94
C LEU A 274 8.58 16.33 -6.07
N PHE A 275 9.65 16.09 -6.81
CA PHE A 275 10.72 17.06 -7.06
C PHE A 275 10.73 17.45 -8.53
N GLY A 276 10.89 18.74 -8.84
CA GLY A 276 11.18 19.16 -10.20
C GLY A 276 11.00 20.65 -10.44
N GLN A 277 10.94 21.03 -11.71
CA GLN A 277 10.85 22.41 -12.14
C GLN A 277 9.39 22.78 -12.42
N GLU A 278 8.97 23.93 -11.88
CA GLU A 278 7.65 24.50 -12.17
C GLU A 278 7.46 24.64 -13.68
N GLU A 279 6.23 24.39 -14.16
CA GLU A 279 5.84 24.50 -15.56
C GLU A 279 6.56 23.52 -16.52
N ASN A 280 7.43 22.63 -16.03
CA ASN A 280 8.11 21.63 -16.84
C ASN A 280 7.84 20.19 -16.33
N PRO A 281 6.74 19.55 -16.77
CA PRO A 281 6.37 18.22 -16.32
C PRO A 281 7.38 17.12 -16.66
N ASN A 282 8.24 17.35 -17.67
CA ASN A 282 9.28 16.39 -18.05
C ASN A 282 10.42 16.29 -17.02
N HIS A 283 10.55 17.28 -16.13
CA HIS A 283 11.54 17.32 -15.06
C HIS A 283 11.00 16.84 -13.71
N HIS A 284 9.72 16.47 -13.62
CA HIS A 284 9.16 15.93 -12.39
C HIS A 284 9.67 14.51 -12.11
N ARG A 285 10.13 14.29 -10.88
CA ARG A 285 10.69 13.04 -10.36
C ARG A 285 10.15 12.81 -8.95
N PHE A 286 9.83 11.57 -8.62
CA PHE A 286 9.60 11.21 -7.22
C PHE A 286 10.92 10.88 -6.56
N ILE A 287 11.13 11.41 -5.36
CA ILE A 287 12.22 11.00 -4.48
C ILE A 287 11.61 10.22 -3.34
N VAL A 288 12.05 8.98 -3.16
CA VAL A 288 11.49 8.04 -2.17
C VAL A 288 12.59 7.52 -1.27
N LYS A 289 12.38 7.56 0.05
CA LYS A 289 13.27 6.92 1.02
C LYS A 289 12.98 5.42 1.08
N TRP A 290 14.01 4.60 0.95
CA TRP A 290 13.90 3.16 1.13
C TRP A 290 15.23 2.58 1.61
N GLU A 291 15.21 1.94 2.77
CA GLU A 291 16.42 1.60 3.53
C GLU A 291 17.33 2.83 3.67
N ASP A 292 18.64 2.67 3.63
CA ASP A 292 19.58 3.79 3.72
C ASP A 292 19.71 4.62 2.42
N TYR A 293 18.77 4.47 1.48
CA TYR A 293 18.87 5.04 0.14
C TYR A 293 17.70 5.97 -0.20
N LEU A 294 17.98 6.92 -1.09
CA LEU A 294 16.98 7.72 -1.79
C LEU A 294 16.92 7.28 -3.25
N TYR A 295 15.72 6.93 -3.69
CA TYR A 295 15.45 6.49 -5.05
C TYR A 295 14.75 7.59 -5.83
N ILE A 296 15.21 7.83 -7.05
CA ILE A 296 14.62 8.82 -7.95
C ILE A 296 13.87 8.09 -9.06
N LEU A 297 12.56 8.31 -9.13
CA LEU A 297 11.66 7.66 -10.05
C LEU A 297 11.04 8.66 -11.01
N GLN A 298 11.16 8.40 -12.31
CA GLN A 298 10.40 9.10 -13.34
C GLN A 298 9.33 8.19 -13.93
N PHE A 299 8.08 8.64 -13.88
CA PHE A 299 7.01 8.01 -14.64
C PHE A 299 6.80 8.78 -15.95
N ARG A 300 6.33 8.08 -16.99
CA ARG A 300 5.85 8.71 -18.23
C ARG A 300 4.41 8.28 -18.55
N PRO A 301 3.56 9.20 -19.03
CA PRO A 301 2.23 8.84 -19.49
C PRO A 301 2.32 8.02 -20.79
N ASN A 302 1.23 7.33 -21.10
CA ASN A 302 1.06 6.67 -22.39
C ASN A 302 0.85 7.70 -23.52
N LYS A 303 0.65 7.21 -24.75
CA LYS A 303 0.45 8.07 -25.93
C LYS A 303 -0.80 8.96 -25.86
N GLN A 304 -1.77 8.59 -25.01
CA GLN A 304 -3.00 9.34 -24.76
C GLN A 304 -2.84 10.34 -23.61
N GLY A 305 -1.63 10.51 -23.05
CA GLY A 305 -1.39 11.40 -21.92
C GLY A 305 -1.90 10.86 -20.58
N ARG A 306 -2.31 9.58 -20.51
CA ARG A 306 -2.83 8.93 -19.29
C ARG A 306 -1.78 8.04 -18.64
N TRP A 307 -1.91 7.82 -17.34
CA TRP A 307 -0.98 7.05 -16.53
C TRP A 307 -1.46 5.62 -16.37
N VAL A 308 -0.62 4.63 -16.66
CA VAL A 308 -1.01 3.21 -16.61
C VAL A 308 -0.84 2.66 -15.20
N LEU A 309 -1.89 2.08 -14.65
CA LEU A 309 -1.87 1.41 -13.34
C LEU A 309 -1.14 0.05 -13.40
N PRO A 310 -0.59 -0.43 -12.27
CA PRO A 310 0.01 -1.76 -12.20
C PRO A 310 -1.00 -2.86 -12.50
N ARG A 311 -0.51 -3.97 -13.06
CA ARG A 311 -1.26 -5.21 -13.27
C ARG A 311 -0.54 -6.36 -12.62
N SER A 312 -1.30 -7.36 -12.14
CA SER A 312 -0.71 -8.58 -11.59
C SER A 312 -0.51 -9.66 -12.64
N ASP A 313 -1.31 -9.62 -13.72
CA ASP A 313 -1.28 -10.57 -14.82
C ASP A 313 -1.37 -9.87 -16.18
N VAL A 314 -0.77 -10.46 -17.22
CA VAL A 314 -0.76 -9.90 -18.58
C VAL A 314 -2.16 -9.89 -19.21
N GLY A 315 -3.01 -10.84 -18.82
CA GLY A 315 -4.40 -10.98 -19.23
C GLY A 315 -5.35 -9.99 -18.57
N GLU A 316 -4.93 -9.26 -17.53
CA GLU A 316 -5.74 -8.19 -16.96
C GLU A 316 -5.87 -7.00 -17.92
N PRO A 317 -7.05 -6.35 -17.98
CA PRO A 317 -7.22 -5.15 -18.79
C PRO A 317 -6.30 -4.02 -18.31
N ILE A 318 -5.73 -3.25 -19.24
CA ILE A 318 -4.83 -2.11 -18.93
C ILE A 318 -5.62 -0.96 -18.32
N GLU A 319 -5.54 -0.72 -17.03
CA GLU A 319 -6.21 0.43 -16.40
C GLU A 319 -5.39 1.72 -16.49
N THR A 320 -6.07 2.87 -16.60
CA THR A 320 -5.41 4.16 -16.72
C THR A 320 -6.06 5.25 -15.88
N VAL A 321 -5.24 6.13 -15.32
CA VAL A 321 -5.65 7.28 -14.52
C VAL A 321 -5.19 8.59 -15.15
N GLU A 322 -5.79 9.70 -14.72
CA GLU A 322 -5.68 11.00 -15.39
C GLU A 322 -4.51 11.82 -14.86
N SER A 323 -4.15 11.63 -13.59
CA SER A 323 -3.07 12.36 -12.95
C SER A 323 -1.97 11.44 -12.42
N LEU A 324 -0.78 12.00 -12.31
CA LEU A 324 0.36 11.32 -11.69
C LEU A 324 0.14 11.11 -10.19
N ASP A 325 -0.63 11.99 -9.53
CA ASP A 325 -1.05 11.83 -8.12
C ASP A 325 -1.94 10.60 -7.94
N GLN A 326 -2.90 10.39 -8.86
CA GLN A 326 -3.70 9.17 -8.88
C GLN A 326 -2.83 7.93 -9.04
N LEU A 327 -1.87 7.93 -9.97
CA LEU A 327 -0.97 6.78 -10.16
C LEU A 327 -0.20 6.44 -8.88
N VAL A 328 0.45 7.41 -8.26
CA VAL A 328 1.30 7.17 -7.08
C VAL A 328 0.48 6.82 -5.85
N LYS A 329 -0.65 7.49 -5.63
CA LYS A 329 -1.56 7.13 -4.53
C LYS A 329 -2.28 5.81 -4.78
N SER A 330 -2.50 5.38 -6.01
CA SER A 330 -2.93 4.01 -6.34
C SER A 330 -1.84 2.99 -6.01
N TYR A 331 -0.56 3.28 -6.29
CA TYR A 331 0.56 2.45 -5.84
C TYR A 331 0.61 2.38 -4.31
N ALA A 332 0.42 3.49 -3.60
CA ALA A 332 0.41 3.52 -2.14
C ALA A 332 -0.80 2.75 -1.56
N ARG A 333 -1.99 2.95 -2.12
CA ARG A 333 -3.23 2.28 -1.72
C ARG A 333 -3.15 0.76 -1.89
N THR A 334 -2.49 0.29 -2.95
CA THR A 334 -2.25 -1.14 -3.22
C THR A 334 -0.97 -1.67 -2.60
N ARG A 335 -0.16 -0.78 -2.00
CA ARG A 335 1.22 -1.04 -1.59
C ARG A 335 2.02 -1.76 -2.68
N ALA A 336 1.81 -1.41 -3.95
CA ALA A 336 2.55 -2.00 -5.06
C ALA A 336 4.07 -1.87 -4.86
N ILE A 337 4.82 -2.85 -5.36
CA ILE A 337 6.29 -2.77 -5.37
C ILE A 337 6.70 -2.30 -6.76
N VAL A 338 7.30 -1.13 -6.84
CA VAL A 338 7.84 -0.53 -8.06
C VAL A 338 9.35 -0.52 -7.92
N HIS A 339 10.04 -1.36 -8.69
CA HIS A 339 11.51 -1.49 -8.65
C HIS A 339 12.08 -1.72 -7.23
N GLY A 340 11.43 -2.58 -6.44
CA GLY A 340 11.88 -2.88 -5.07
C GLY A 340 11.59 -1.79 -4.03
N ILE A 341 10.70 -0.84 -4.34
CA ILE A 341 10.28 0.24 -3.45
C ILE A 341 8.75 0.21 -3.34
N SER A 342 8.21 0.64 -2.19
CA SER A 342 6.78 0.89 -2.02
C SER A 342 6.52 2.33 -1.60
N PHE A 343 5.55 2.99 -2.23
CA PHE A 343 5.08 4.30 -1.81
C PHE A 343 4.16 4.15 -0.60
N VAL A 344 4.38 4.96 0.43
CA VAL A 344 3.56 4.89 1.67
C VAL A 344 2.97 6.26 1.98
N ARG A 345 3.80 7.30 2.06
CA ARG A 345 3.36 8.61 2.56
C ARG A 345 3.99 9.79 1.81
N PRO A 346 3.19 10.71 1.27
CA PRO A 346 3.71 11.98 0.76
C PRO A 346 4.12 12.87 1.92
N ILE A 347 5.31 13.44 1.86
CA ILE A 347 5.80 14.42 2.85
C ILE A 347 5.49 15.82 2.34
N LYS A 348 4.72 16.59 3.12
CA LYS A 348 4.27 17.91 2.68
C LYS A 348 5.40 18.93 2.80
N THR A 349 5.59 19.78 1.79
CA THR A 349 6.76 20.68 1.71
C THR A 349 6.76 21.83 2.71
N HIS A 350 5.60 22.25 3.22
CA HIS A 350 5.56 23.21 4.34
C HIS A 350 6.16 22.64 5.64
N GLN A 351 6.20 21.32 5.80
CA GLN A 351 6.90 20.65 6.91
C GLN A 351 8.43 20.72 6.76
N MET A 352 8.94 21.15 5.60
CA MET A 352 10.39 21.31 5.35
C MET A 352 10.91 22.70 5.73
N MET A 353 10.05 23.72 5.76
CA MET A 353 10.44 25.09 6.12
C MET A 353 10.43 25.34 7.63
N SER A 354 9.82 24.45 8.43
CA SER A 354 9.97 24.47 9.89
C SER A 354 11.14 23.59 10.32
N GLY A 355 12.36 24.12 10.22
CA GLY A 355 13.58 23.53 10.81
C GLY A 355 13.58 23.43 12.35
N LYS A 356 12.41 23.52 12.98
CA LYS A 356 12.17 23.20 14.39
C LYS A 356 11.02 22.21 14.44
N GLN A 357 11.33 20.93 14.57
CA GLN A 357 10.38 19.96 15.14
C GLN A 357 9.95 20.51 16.50
N LYS A 358 8.75 21.07 16.57
CA LYS A 358 7.89 20.74 17.70
C LYS A 358 7.23 19.43 17.31
N ASP A 359 7.65 18.37 17.97
CA ASP A 359 6.83 17.16 18.08
C ASP A 359 5.45 17.62 18.60
N GLY A 360 4.39 17.29 17.87
CA GLY A 360 3.03 17.74 18.19
C GLY A 360 2.52 18.88 17.32
N SER A 361 2.03 18.57 16.12
CA SER A 361 1.10 19.44 15.38
C SER A 361 0.16 18.60 14.52
N SER A 362 -0.65 17.79 15.20
CA SER A 362 -1.88 17.20 14.64
C SER A 362 -2.98 18.25 14.45
N THR A 363 -2.80 19.46 14.97
CA THR A 363 -3.84 20.49 15.02
C THR A 363 -4.17 21.11 13.67
N GLU A 364 -3.23 21.20 12.73
CA GLU A 364 -3.53 21.66 11.37
C GLU A 364 -4.12 20.55 10.48
N ALA A 365 -3.72 19.30 10.69
CA ALA A 365 -4.32 18.15 10.00
C ALA A 365 -5.77 17.89 10.48
N SER A 366 -6.02 17.99 11.79
CA SER A 366 -7.36 17.90 12.41
C SER A 366 -8.26 19.07 11.98
N LYS A 367 -7.71 20.30 11.87
CA LYS A 367 -8.46 21.44 11.32
C LYS A 367 -8.73 21.34 9.81
N ALA A 368 -7.79 20.82 9.02
CA ALA A 368 -8.01 20.60 7.59
C ALA A 368 -9.07 19.49 7.35
N ALA A 369 -9.05 18.43 8.16
CA ALA A 369 -10.08 17.39 8.15
C ALA A 369 -11.46 17.94 8.56
N LYS A 370 -11.53 18.75 9.63
CA LYS A 370 -12.79 19.39 10.09
C LYS A 370 -13.31 20.47 9.14
N GLN A 371 -12.44 21.24 8.47
CA GLN A 371 -12.84 22.24 7.46
C GLN A 371 -13.37 21.60 6.17
N LEU A 372 -12.93 20.39 5.84
CA LEU A 372 -13.49 19.59 4.73
C LEU A 372 -14.89 19.04 5.06
N GLU A 373 -15.22 18.84 6.35
CA GLU A 373 -16.54 18.35 6.79
C GLU A 373 -17.59 19.47 6.96
N ASP A 374 -17.19 20.68 7.40
CA ASP A 374 -18.11 21.78 7.72
C ASP A 374 -18.37 22.77 6.56
N GLY A 375 -17.49 22.86 5.57
CA GLY A 375 -17.82 23.48 4.28
C GLY A 375 -18.55 22.45 3.43
N GLY A 376 -19.60 22.83 2.69
CA GLY A 376 -20.33 21.96 1.73
C GLY A 376 -19.45 21.52 0.54
N SER A 377 -18.32 20.89 0.83
CA SER A 377 -17.16 20.71 -0.02
C SER A 377 -17.10 19.27 -0.52
N LYS A 378 -16.63 19.12 -1.76
CA LYS A 378 -16.46 17.83 -2.43
C LYS A 378 -15.69 16.89 -1.51
N GLN A 379 -16.33 15.80 -1.10
CA GLN A 379 -15.73 14.73 -0.31
C GLN A 379 -14.36 14.36 -0.91
N ALA A 380 -13.31 14.32 -0.08
CA ALA A 380 -11.95 14.06 -0.54
C ALA A 380 -11.89 12.74 -1.33
N LYS A 381 -11.59 12.82 -2.63
CA LYS A 381 -11.56 11.65 -3.52
C LYS A 381 -10.30 10.84 -3.24
N MET A 382 -10.42 9.53 -3.03
CA MET A 382 -9.27 8.62 -2.96
C MET A 382 -8.80 8.20 -4.35
N ALA A 383 -7.52 7.86 -4.48
CA ALA A 383 -7.00 7.25 -5.71
C ALA A 383 -7.64 5.88 -5.97
N PRO A 384 -7.95 5.52 -7.23
CA PRO A 384 -8.61 4.24 -7.54
C PRO A 384 -7.69 3.05 -7.24
N ARG A 385 -8.28 1.89 -6.98
CA ARG A 385 -7.57 0.62 -6.88
C ARG A 385 -7.50 -0.06 -8.27
N PRO A 386 -6.30 -0.47 -8.72
CA PRO A 386 -6.16 -1.43 -9.80
C PRO A 386 -7.00 -2.69 -9.57
N LEU A 387 -7.53 -3.29 -10.65
CA LEU A 387 -8.44 -4.44 -10.66
C LEU A 387 -7.96 -5.59 -9.78
N HIS A 388 -6.70 -6.00 -9.92
CA HIS A 388 -6.12 -7.11 -9.14
C HIS A 388 -6.11 -6.89 -7.63
N SER A 389 -6.22 -5.64 -7.20
CA SER A 389 -6.22 -5.23 -5.80
C SER A 389 -7.62 -4.91 -5.27
N LEU A 390 -8.66 -5.02 -6.10
CA LEU A 390 -10.03 -4.79 -5.68
C LEU A 390 -10.50 -5.93 -4.76
N PRO A 391 -11.05 -5.61 -3.57
CA PRO A 391 -11.63 -6.60 -2.66
C PRO A 391 -12.64 -7.53 -3.31
N ILE A 392 -13.40 -7.00 -4.27
CA ILE A 392 -14.46 -7.72 -4.98
C ILE A 392 -13.96 -8.52 -6.20
N TYR A 393 -12.66 -8.49 -6.52
CA TYR A 393 -12.12 -9.19 -7.70
C TYR A 393 -11.51 -10.55 -7.34
N PHE A 394 -12.09 -11.61 -7.91
CA PHE A 394 -11.76 -12.99 -7.60
C PHE A 394 -10.73 -13.62 -8.54
N GLY A 395 -10.14 -12.85 -9.44
CA GLY A 395 -9.20 -13.39 -10.43
C GLY A 395 -9.92 -14.19 -11.50
N GLN A 396 -9.27 -15.24 -12.00
CA GLN A 396 -9.82 -16.06 -13.08
C GLN A 396 -10.72 -17.18 -12.53
N LEU A 397 -12.02 -17.16 -12.84
CA LEU A 397 -13.00 -18.15 -12.39
C LEU A 397 -13.92 -18.62 -13.51
N SER A 398 -14.47 -19.82 -13.38
CA SER A 398 -15.69 -20.24 -14.07
C SER A 398 -16.93 -19.57 -13.45
N LEU A 399 -18.05 -19.55 -14.19
CA LEU A 399 -19.31 -19.04 -13.64
C LEU A 399 -19.75 -19.82 -12.40
N THR A 400 -19.60 -21.15 -12.40
CA THR A 400 -19.98 -22.00 -11.27
C THR A 400 -19.21 -21.64 -10.01
N GLU A 401 -17.89 -21.43 -10.12
CA GLU A 401 -17.05 -20.99 -9.00
C GLU A 401 -17.46 -19.58 -8.53
N ALA A 402 -17.70 -18.65 -9.44
CA ALA A 402 -18.18 -17.30 -9.08
C ALA A 402 -19.50 -17.38 -8.29
N VAL A 403 -20.48 -18.17 -8.76
CA VAL A 403 -21.77 -18.36 -8.08
C VAL A 403 -21.61 -18.97 -6.69
N SER A 404 -20.66 -19.90 -6.49
CA SER A 404 -20.41 -20.50 -5.18
C SER A 404 -19.92 -19.51 -4.12
N ASN A 405 -19.44 -18.34 -4.53
CA ASN A 405 -19.01 -17.26 -3.62
C ASN A 405 -20.14 -16.26 -3.30
N LEU A 406 -21.31 -16.37 -3.95
CA LEU A 406 -22.47 -15.51 -3.71
C LEU A 406 -23.51 -16.27 -2.86
N GLN A 407 -23.74 -15.85 -1.62
CA GLN A 407 -24.61 -16.51 -0.65
C GLN A 407 -25.95 -15.79 -0.44
N GLU A 408 -25.96 -14.46 -0.38
CA GLU A 408 -27.14 -13.66 -0.09
C GLU A 408 -27.69 -12.92 -1.33
N SER A 409 -28.94 -12.44 -1.23
CA SER A 409 -29.52 -11.56 -2.25
C SER A 409 -28.86 -10.18 -2.25
N GLY A 410 -28.62 -9.64 -3.44
CA GLY A 410 -27.94 -8.35 -3.64
C GLY A 410 -26.42 -8.43 -3.60
N GLU A 411 -25.87 -9.63 -3.38
CA GLU A 411 -24.43 -9.86 -3.37
C GLU A 411 -23.83 -9.84 -4.77
N TYR A 412 -22.66 -9.21 -4.91
CA TYR A 412 -21.95 -9.13 -6.18
C TYR A 412 -20.43 -9.28 -6.06
N LEU A 413 -19.81 -9.76 -7.14
CA LEU A 413 -18.35 -9.86 -7.28
C LEU A 413 -17.90 -9.70 -8.74
N LEU A 414 -16.61 -9.45 -8.92
CA LEU A 414 -15.92 -9.38 -10.21
C LEU A 414 -15.03 -10.61 -10.41
N TYR A 415 -14.95 -11.10 -11.64
CA TYR A 415 -14.03 -12.17 -12.02
C TYR A 415 -13.70 -12.11 -13.51
N THR A 416 -12.54 -12.60 -13.90
CA THR A 416 -12.21 -12.85 -15.30
C THR A 416 -12.68 -14.26 -15.65
N ASN A 417 -13.56 -14.39 -16.64
CA ASN A 417 -14.08 -15.70 -17.03
C ASN A 417 -12.94 -16.59 -17.56
N ALA A 418 -12.79 -17.79 -16.99
CA ALA A 418 -11.69 -18.68 -17.31
C ALA A 418 -11.62 -19.11 -18.79
N LEU A 419 -12.78 -19.22 -19.44
CA LEU A 419 -12.93 -19.64 -20.83
C LEU A 419 -12.84 -18.47 -21.80
N THR A 420 -13.65 -17.42 -21.58
CA THR A 420 -13.75 -16.31 -22.53
C THR A 420 -12.70 -15.23 -22.32
N LYS A 421 -12.02 -15.23 -21.16
CA LYS A 421 -11.09 -14.18 -20.71
C LYS A 421 -11.73 -12.80 -20.57
N ASN A 422 -13.06 -12.72 -20.60
CA ASN A 422 -13.78 -11.47 -20.40
C ASN A 422 -13.87 -11.15 -18.91
N LEU A 423 -13.76 -9.86 -18.58
CA LEU A 423 -14.03 -9.38 -17.23
C LEU A 423 -15.54 -9.32 -17.01
N MET A 424 -16.02 -10.02 -15.98
CA MET A 424 -17.43 -10.21 -15.70
C MET A 424 -17.76 -9.68 -14.31
N LEU A 425 -18.95 -9.10 -14.19
CA LEU A 425 -19.65 -8.84 -12.94
C LEU A 425 -20.72 -9.93 -12.75
N ALA A 426 -20.77 -10.56 -11.58
CA ALA A 426 -21.84 -11.49 -11.20
C ALA A 426 -22.62 -10.91 -10.01
N VAL A 427 -23.94 -11.01 -10.06
CA VAL A 427 -24.85 -10.57 -8.99
C VAL A 427 -25.85 -11.67 -8.69
N ARG A 428 -26.03 -12.00 -7.41
CA ARG A 428 -27.07 -12.90 -6.93
C ARG A 428 -28.29 -12.10 -6.50
N TRP A 429 -29.46 -12.50 -6.98
CA TRP A 429 -30.72 -11.87 -6.62
C TRP A 429 -31.75 -12.93 -6.28
N THR A 430 -32.26 -12.88 -5.06
CA THR A 430 -33.32 -13.78 -4.58
C THR A 430 -34.60 -12.99 -4.38
N THR A 431 -35.66 -13.47 -5.04
CA THR A 431 -37.05 -13.06 -4.82
C THR A 431 -37.75 -14.13 -3.97
N GLU A 432 -39.02 -13.91 -3.61
CA GLU A 432 -39.82 -14.89 -2.85
C GLU A 432 -39.92 -16.26 -3.56
N ASN A 433 -39.85 -16.28 -4.89
CA ASN A 433 -40.11 -17.48 -5.70
C ASN A 433 -38.83 -18.11 -6.27
N GLU A 434 -37.76 -17.34 -6.44
CA GLU A 434 -36.57 -17.81 -7.14
C GLU A 434 -35.29 -17.08 -6.75
N THR A 435 -34.16 -17.80 -6.83
CA THR A 435 -32.80 -17.23 -6.78
C THR A 435 -32.19 -17.25 -8.16
N MET A 436 -31.76 -16.09 -8.64
CA MET A 436 -31.20 -15.88 -9.97
C MET A 436 -29.82 -15.26 -9.93
N ILE A 437 -29.03 -15.61 -10.94
CA ILE A 437 -27.69 -15.07 -11.15
C ILE A 437 -27.72 -14.23 -12.42
N TYR A 438 -27.37 -12.96 -12.24
CA TYR A 438 -27.20 -12.00 -13.31
C TYR A 438 -25.72 -11.78 -13.58
N THR A 439 -25.36 -11.66 -14.84
CA THR A 439 -23.98 -11.41 -15.26
C THR A 439 -23.92 -10.25 -16.24
N ALA A 440 -22.91 -9.40 -16.11
CA ALA A 440 -22.63 -8.32 -17.04
C ALA A 440 -21.17 -8.37 -17.48
N ASN A 441 -20.92 -8.09 -18.76
CA ASN A 441 -19.57 -8.01 -19.30
C ASN A 441 -19.05 -6.58 -19.12
N ILE A 442 -17.86 -6.44 -18.54
CA ILE A 442 -17.17 -5.16 -18.43
C ILE A 442 -16.18 -5.10 -19.59
N THR A 443 -16.46 -4.19 -20.52
CA THR A 443 -15.69 -4.03 -21.75
C THR A 443 -15.03 -2.67 -21.80
N LYS A 444 -14.21 -2.46 -22.83
CA LYS A 444 -13.66 -1.15 -23.14
C LYS A 444 -14.21 -0.60 -24.44
N ASN A 445 -14.50 0.69 -24.45
CA ASN A 445 -14.79 1.39 -25.69
C ASN A 445 -13.51 1.58 -26.53
N LYS A 446 -13.67 2.16 -27.73
CA LYS A 446 -12.56 2.42 -28.67
C LYS A 446 -11.49 3.37 -28.11
N GLU A 447 -11.85 4.22 -27.16
CA GLU A 447 -10.96 5.17 -26.50
C GLU A 447 -10.24 4.55 -25.29
N GLY A 448 -10.61 3.32 -24.90
CA GLY A 448 -9.98 2.55 -23.83
C GLY A 448 -10.63 2.69 -22.45
N PHE A 449 -11.79 3.33 -22.37
CA PHE A 449 -12.58 3.52 -21.13
C PHE A 449 -13.50 2.32 -20.86
N PHE A 450 -13.66 1.99 -19.58
CA PHE A 450 -14.47 0.87 -19.13
C PHE A 450 -15.96 1.19 -19.16
N GLN A 451 -16.75 0.21 -19.59
CA GLN A 451 -18.20 0.31 -19.71
C GLN A 451 -18.88 -1.05 -19.51
N ILE A 452 -20.09 -1.02 -18.94
CA ILE A 452 -21.06 -2.13 -18.99
C ILE A 452 -22.11 -1.82 -20.05
N THR A 453 -22.55 -0.57 -20.12
CA THR A 453 -23.50 -0.07 -21.12
C THR A 453 -22.86 1.00 -21.99
N ASN A 454 -23.41 1.25 -23.18
CA ASN A 454 -22.88 2.31 -24.04
C ASN A 454 -23.00 3.72 -23.44
N ALA A 455 -23.93 3.94 -22.49
CA ALA A 455 -24.08 5.22 -21.80
C ALA A 455 -22.88 5.53 -20.89
N ASP A 456 -22.18 4.51 -20.38
CA ASP A 456 -21.00 4.68 -19.54
C ASP A 456 -19.82 5.33 -20.31
N ALA A 457 -19.81 5.22 -21.64
CA ALA A 457 -18.72 5.72 -22.48
C ALA A 457 -18.50 7.24 -22.32
N GLU A 458 -19.57 8.00 -22.08
CA GLU A 458 -19.51 9.45 -21.92
C GLU A 458 -18.85 9.87 -20.59
N LEU A 459 -18.88 8.99 -19.59
CA LEU A 459 -18.33 9.21 -18.25
C LEU A 459 -16.83 8.89 -18.15
N LYS A 460 -16.25 8.25 -19.19
CA LYS A 460 -14.80 8.06 -19.35
C LYS A 460 -14.10 7.39 -18.18
N PHE A 461 -14.69 6.32 -17.64
CA PHE A 461 -14.08 5.56 -16.55
C PHE A 461 -12.75 4.91 -16.98
N GLY A 462 -11.66 5.34 -16.36
CA GLY A 462 -10.31 4.85 -16.68
C GLY A 462 -9.96 3.53 -15.98
N THR A 463 -10.72 3.18 -14.95
CA THR A 463 -10.53 2.01 -14.08
C THR A 463 -11.87 1.31 -13.82
N VAL A 464 -11.81 0.03 -13.47
CA VAL A 464 -12.98 -0.75 -13.06
C VAL A 464 -13.49 -0.28 -11.69
N ASP A 465 -12.58 0.15 -10.81
CA ASP A 465 -12.93 0.71 -9.49
C ASP A 465 -13.86 1.92 -9.61
N GLU A 466 -13.52 2.86 -10.50
CA GLU A 466 -14.35 4.05 -10.74
C GLU A 466 -15.72 3.69 -11.31
N LEU A 467 -15.78 2.75 -12.26
CA LEU A 467 -17.04 2.27 -12.86
C LEU A 467 -17.95 1.63 -11.80
N ILE A 468 -17.44 0.70 -10.99
CA ILE A 468 -18.25 0.02 -9.97
C ILE A 468 -18.63 0.99 -8.84
N THR A 469 -17.71 1.88 -8.44
CA THR A 469 -17.98 2.92 -7.44
C THR A 469 -19.11 3.83 -7.90
N TYR A 470 -19.17 4.20 -9.19
CA TYR A 470 -20.26 4.98 -9.76
C TYR A 470 -21.61 4.28 -9.59
N TYR A 471 -21.75 3.02 -10.03
CA TYR A 471 -23.00 2.27 -9.90
C TYR A 471 -23.43 2.12 -8.43
N ASN A 472 -22.49 1.84 -7.54
CA ASN A 472 -22.76 1.66 -6.11
C ASN A 472 -23.15 2.96 -5.41
N THR A 473 -22.40 4.06 -5.65
CA THR A 473 -22.59 5.35 -4.95
C THR A 473 -23.78 6.13 -5.51
N SER A 474 -24.01 6.05 -6.82
CA SER A 474 -25.13 6.72 -7.48
C SER A 474 -26.42 5.90 -7.45
N HIS A 475 -26.38 4.66 -6.93
CA HIS A 475 -27.51 3.72 -6.90
C HIS A 475 -28.21 3.59 -8.26
N ILE A 476 -27.41 3.38 -9.31
CA ILE A 476 -27.91 3.18 -10.67
C ILE A 476 -27.96 1.67 -10.94
N PRO A 477 -29.02 1.15 -11.59
CA PRO A 477 -29.06 -0.26 -11.94
C PRO A 477 -28.10 -0.57 -13.07
N VAL A 478 -27.42 -1.72 -12.96
CA VAL A 478 -26.61 -2.29 -14.03
C VAL A 478 -27.52 -3.09 -14.96
N GLN A 479 -27.30 -2.98 -16.26
CA GLN A 479 -27.91 -3.87 -17.25
C GLN A 479 -27.17 -5.21 -17.26
N ALA A 480 -27.80 -6.25 -16.72
CA ALA A 480 -27.20 -7.57 -16.57
C ALA A 480 -28.09 -8.67 -17.16
N ILE A 481 -27.46 -9.67 -17.74
CA ILE A 481 -28.14 -10.78 -18.40
C ILE A 481 -28.27 -11.93 -17.41
N ARG A 482 -29.50 -12.43 -17.23
CA ARG A 482 -29.75 -13.66 -16.48
C ARG A 482 -29.15 -14.84 -17.25
N TYR A 483 -28.51 -15.76 -16.54
CA TYR A 483 -27.91 -16.94 -17.18
C TYR A 483 -28.94 -17.67 -18.08
N LYS A 484 -28.63 -17.78 -19.38
CA LYS A 484 -29.47 -18.33 -20.49
C LYS A 484 -30.52 -17.40 -21.11
N GLU A 485 -30.68 -16.17 -20.64
CA GLU A 485 -31.55 -15.18 -21.29
C GLU A 485 -30.79 -14.32 -22.31
N LYS A 486 -31.53 -13.64 -23.18
CA LYS A 486 -30.98 -12.71 -24.19
C LYS A 486 -31.23 -11.24 -23.87
N TYR A 487 -32.12 -10.94 -22.93
CA TYR A 487 -32.51 -9.57 -22.60
C TYR A 487 -31.85 -9.12 -21.29
N GLY A 488 -31.46 -7.84 -21.25
CA GLY A 488 -30.88 -7.21 -20.07
C GLY A 488 -31.96 -6.92 -19.03
N ASN A 489 -31.61 -7.16 -17.77
CA ASN A 489 -32.40 -6.82 -16.59
C ASN A 489 -31.68 -5.75 -15.78
N GLU A 490 -32.44 -4.89 -15.12
CA GLU A 490 -31.92 -3.84 -14.24
C GLU A 490 -31.68 -4.38 -12.83
N ILE A 491 -30.41 -4.40 -12.41
CA ILE A 491 -30.00 -4.97 -11.11
C ILE A 491 -29.12 -3.98 -10.35
N TYR A 492 -29.43 -3.77 -9.07
CA TYR A 492 -28.66 -2.88 -8.20
C TYR A 492 -27.50 -3.62 -7.53
N LEU A 493 -26.37 -2.95 -7.40
CA LEU A 493 -25.23 -3.42 -6.64
C LEU A 493 -25.44 -3.05 -5.17
N LEU A 494 -25.77 -4.03 -4.33
CA LEU A 494 -26.14 -3.77 -2.93
C LEU A 494 -25.04 -4.17 -1.95
N LYS A 495 -24.52 -5.39 -2.10
CA LYS A 495 -23.58 -5.99 -1.13
C LYS A 495 -22.34 -6.50 -1.85
N PRO A 496 -21.20 -5.78 -1.81
CA PRO A 496 -19.97 -6.32 -2.37
C PRO A 496 -19.52 -7.56 -1.60
N VAL A 497 -19.38 -8.69 -2.28
CA VAL A 497 -18.70 -9.86 -1.70
C VAL A 497 -17.22 -9.59 -1.76
N GLN A 498 -16.63 -9.45 -0.59
CA GLN A 498 -15.19 -9.33 -0.49
C GLN A 498 -14.61 -10.73 -0.65
N ARG A 499 -13.77 -10.92 -1.67
CA ARG A 499 -12.82 -12.02 -1.64
C ARG A 499 -12.06 -11.87 -0.33
N HIS A 500 -11.98 -12.95 0.43
CA HIS A 500 -11.10 -13.05 1.60
C HIS A 500 -9.63 -13.01 1.11
N LEU A 501 -9.22 -11.87 0.54
CA LEU A 501 -8.01 -11.69 -0.25
C LEU A 501 -6.76 -11.84 0.60
N PHE A 502 -6.82 -11.50 1.87
CA PHE A 502 -5.64 -11.55 2.72
C PHE A 502 -5.17 -12.99 2.99
N CYS A 503 -6.03 -14.00 2.83
CA CYS A 503 -5.64 -15.39 2.97
C CYS A 503 -5.22 -16.01 1.62
N ASN A 504 -5.85 -15.62 0.50
CA ASN A 504 -5.58 -16.22 -0.82
C ASN A 504 -4.61 -15.45 -1.73
N GLN A 505 -4.40 -14.13 -1.58
CA GLN A 505 -3.27 -13.45 -2.22
C GLN A 505 -1.94 -13.92 -1.61
N TYR A 506 -1.99 -14.42 -0.38
CA TYR A 506 -0.82 -14.76 0.41
C TYR A 506 -0.75 -16.25 0.78
N ASN A 507 -1.65 -17.12 0.26
CA ASN A 507 -1.79 -18.55 0.59
C ASN A 507 -1.56 -18.89 2.09
N VAL A 508 -2.12 -18.08 3.01
CA VAL A 508 -2.08 -18.34 4.45
C VAL A 508 -3.51 -18.68 4.89
N HIS A 509 -3.88 -19.96 4.84
CA HIS A 509 -5.24 -20.41 5.17
C HIS A 509 -5.50 -20.37 6.67
N GLU A 510 -6.67 -19.85 7.09
CA GLU A 510 -7.09 -19.74 8.50
C GLU A 510 -7.32 -21.09 9.21
N LYS A 511 -7.45 -22.20 8.46
CA LYS A 511 -7.81 -23.52 9.03
C LYS A 511 -6.62 -24.44 9.29
N ASP A 512 -5.41 -24.05 8.90
CA ASP A 512 -4.23 -24.91 8.97
C ASP A 512 -3.32 -24.56 10.15
N ASP A 513 -3.90 -24.45 11.35
CA ASP A 513 -3.15 -24.24 12.61
C ASP A 513 -2.28 -25.46 13.00
N THR A 514 -2.32 -26.55 12.23
CA THR A 514 -1.66 -27.83 12.62
C THR A 514 -0.81 -28.50 11.56
N ASN A 515 -0.86 -28.10 10.30
CA ASN A 515 -0.06 -28.74 9.26
C ASN A 515 0.83 -27.74 8.52
N TRP A 516 2.12 -28.07 8.45
CA TRP A 516 3.18 -27.42 7.69
C TRP A 516 2.96 -27.40 6.17
N ILE A 517 1.70 -27.37 5.69
CA ILE A 517 1.30 -27.50 4.27
C ILE A 517 1.96 -26.45 3.38
N TRP A 518 2.25 -25.26 3.95
CA TRP A 518 2.90 -24.14 3.29
C TRP A 518 4.43 -24.20 3.33
N CYS A 519 5.02 -25.12 4.10
CA CYS A 519 6.46 -25.27 4.22
C CYS A 519 6.97 -26.38 3.29
N ASN A 520 7.95 -26.02 2.47
CA ASN A 520 8.54 -26.91 1.50
C ASN A 520 9.72 -27.67 2.15
N ASP A 521 9.49 -28.92 2.53
CA ASP A 521 10.41 -29.72 3.36
C ASP A 521 11.75 -30.09 2.69
N ARG A 522 11.97 -29.77 1.41
CA ARG A 522 13.14 -30.26 0.63
C ARG A 522 13.69 -29.31 -0.44
N ILE A 523 13.29 -28.04 -0.47
CA ILE A 523 13.83 -27.11 -1.47
C ILE A 523 15.05 -26.35 -0.92
N GLY A 524 16.18 -26.46 -1.64
CA GLY A 524 17.34 -25.61 -1.39
C GLY A 524 17.10 -24.18 -1.89
N LYS A 525 17.91 -23.21 -1.43
CA LYS A 525 17.80 -21.80 -1.82
C LYS A 525 17.75 -21.58 -3.34
N LYS A 526 18.55 -22.33 -4.10
CA LYS A 526 18.58 -22.22 -5.57
C LYS A 526 17.22 -22.53 -6.19
N LYS A 527 16.63 -23.67 -5.83
CA LYS A 527 15.30 -24.07 -6.31
C LYS A 527 14.21 -23.11 -5.81
N ALA A 528 14.33 -22.63 -4.57
CA ALA A 528 13.42 -21.59 -4.08
C ALA A 528 13.47 -20.34 -4.97
N CYS A 529 14.67 -19.87 -5.33
CA CYS A 529 14.83 -18.72 -6.23
C CYS A 529 14.25 -18.92 -7.64
N GLU A 530 14.23 -20.15 -8.14
CA GLU A 530 13.63 -20.48 -9.43
C GLU A 530 12.09 -20.42 -9.37
N LEU A 531 11.50 -20.71 -8.21
CA LEU A 531 10.05 -20.65 -7.99
C LEU A 531 9.54 -19.23 -7.76
N LEU A 532 10.34 -18.37 -7.11
CA LEU A 532 9.97 -16.99 -6.82
C LEU A 532 10.19 -16.11 -8.07
N LYS A 533 9.12 -15.50 -8.59
CA LYS A 533 9.16 -14.79 -9.88
C LYS A 533 9.20 -13.28 -9.70
N ASN A 534 8.41 -12.77 -8.76
CA ASN A 534 8.20 -11.33 -8.56
C ASN A 534 8.79 -10.85 -7.23
N SER A 535 9.03 -9.54 -7.12
CA SER A 535 9.41 -8.94 -5.84
C SER A 535 8.26 -9.03 -4.83
N GLY A 536 8.57 -9.52 -3.63
CA GLY A 536 7.59 -9.83 -2.59
C GLY A 536 7.05 -11.26 -2.65
N ASP A 537 7.33 -12.03 -3.71
CA ASP A 537 7.08 -13.48 -3.68
C ASP A 537 8.00 -14.09 -2.62
N PHE A 538 7.44 -14.94 -1.77
CA PHE A 538 8.17 -15.65 -0.74
C PHE A 538 7.70 -17.09 -0.61
N LEU A 539 8.51 -17.91 0.03
CA LEU A 539 8.13 -19.25 0.43
C LEU A 539 8.83 -19.62 1.72
N CYS A 540 8.27 -20.60 2.41
CA CYS A 540 8.87 -21.14 3.62
C CYS A 540 9.45 -22.50 3.31
N ARG A 541 10.66 -22.74 3.82
CA ARG A 541 11.40 -23.99 3.62
C ARG A 541 12.12 -24.37 4.90
N LEU A 542 12.35 -25.66 5.09
CA LEU A 542 13.20 -26.11 6.19
C LEU A 542 14.68 -25.91 5.83
N SER A 543 15.48 -25.61 6.85
CA SER A 543 16.94 -25.67 6.79
C SER A 543 17.42 -27.08 6.46
N SER A 544 18.67 -27.21 6.01
CA SER A 544 19.25 -28.50 5.61
C SER A 544 19.27 -29.53 6.74
N ASP A 545 19.37 -29.07 7.99
CA ASP A 545 19.31 -29.89 9.21
C ASP A 545 17.88 -30.10 9.75
N ARG A 546 16.87 -29.51 9.07
CA ARG A 546 15.45 -29.54 9.41
C ARG A 546 15.10 -28.98 10.79
N LYS A 547 15.97 -28.17 11.38
CA LYS A 547 15.75 -27.59 12.72
C LYS A 547 15.11 -26.22 12.68
N GLN A 548 15.23 -25.50 11.56
CA GLN A 548 14.76 -24.13 11.44
C GLN A 548 13.96 -23.93 10.16
N VAL A 549 12.93 -23.09 10.27
CA VAL A 549 12.20 -22.59 9.12
C VAL A 549 12.88 -21.35 8.59
N ILE A 550 13.13 -21.33 7.30
CA ILE A 550 13.71 -20.20 6.60
C ILE A 550 12.64 -19.63 5.67
N ILE A 551 12.42 -18.33 5.76
CA ILE A 551 11.60 -17.60 4.80
C ILE A 551 12.54 -17.11 3.71
N THR A 552 12.39 -17.63 2.50
CA THR A 552 13.10 -17.10 1.33
C THR A 552 12.17 -16.17 0.58
N VAL A 553 12.63 -14.95 0.33
CA VAL A 553 11.88 -13.91 -0.38
C VAL A 553 12.66 -13.43 -1.60
N ARG A 554 11.99 -13.20 -2.71
CA ARG A 554 12.55 -12.51 -3.86
C ARG A 554 12.29 -11.02 -3.72
N TRP A 555 13.34 -10.22 -3.86
CA TRP A 555 13.28 -8.77 -3.79
C TRP A 555 14.29 -8.15 -4.75
N ASN A 556 13.82 -7.28 -5.65
CA ASN A 556 14.66 -6.62 -6.65
C ASN A 556 15.56 -7.62 -7.43
N ASP A 557 14.92 -8.67 -7.95
CA ASP A 557 15.54 -9.77 -8.71
C ASP A 557 16.61 -10.60 -8.00
N LYS A 558 16.72 -10.46 -6.68
CA LYS A 558 17.58 -11.27 -5.82
C LYS A 558 16.76 -12.02 -4.80
N CYS A 559 17.28 -13.13 -4.29
CA CYS A 559 16.66 -13.84 -3.18
C CYS A 559 17.41 -13.61 -1.87
N TYR A 560 16.64 -13.40 -0.83
CA TYR A 560 17.12 -13.23 0.52
C TYR A 560 16.50 -14.30 1.42
N ASP A 561 17.30 -14.80 2.35
CA ASP A 561 16.79 -15.64 3.43
C ASP A 561 16.63 -14.74 4.65
N LEU A 562 15.41 -14.67 5.17
CA LEU A 562 15.14 -14.00 6.42
C LEU A 562 15.47 -14.97 7.55
N ASN A 563 16.52 -14.64 8.29
CA ASN A 563 16.87 -15.35 9.51
C ASN A 563 16.02 -14.79 10.65
N LEU A 564 14.90 -15.45 10.92
CA LEU A 564 14.10 -15.14 12.09
C LEU A 564 14.73 -15.80 13.32
N GLN A 565 15.01 -15.00 14.34
CA GLN A 565 15.41 -15.50 15.65
C GLN A 565 14.16 -15.64 16.50
N SER A 566 13.86 -16.86 16.96
CA SER A 566 12.81 -17.04 17.97
C SER A 566 13.35 -16.64 19.34
N LEU A 567 12.53 -15.92 20.08
CA LEU A 567 12.72 -15.72 21.50
C LEU A 567 11.95 -16.83 22.21
N ARG A 568 12.67 -17.61 23.01
CA ARG A 568 12.06 -18.68 23.80
C ARG A 568 11.45 -18.09 25.06
N HIS A 569 10.17 -17.76 25.01
CA HIS A 569 9.39 -17.37 26.18
C HIS A 569 8.49 -18.52 26.62
N ASN A 570 8.65 -18.99 27.86
CA ASN A 570 7.79 -20.00 28.49
C ASN A 570 7.55 -21.25 27.62
N GLU A 571 8.63 -21.86 27.11
CA GLU A 571 8.63 -23.09 26.29
C GLU A 571 7.99 -22.98 24.89
N ARG A 572 7.60 -21.77 24.44
CA ARG A 572 7.15 -21.50 23.07
C ARG A 572 8.12 -20.59 22.33
N ASP A 573 8.19 -20.78 21.02
CA ASP A 573 8.94 -19.91 20.13
C ASP A 573 8.07 -18.72 19.73
N GLU A 574 8.42 -17.54 20.24
CA GLU A 574 7.79 -16.27 19.89
C GLU A 574 8.71 -15.46 18.95
N TYR A 575 8.11 -14.63 18.11
CA TYR A 575 8.83 -13.85 17.11
C TYR A 575 8.52 -12.38 17.30
N GLU A 576 9.55 -11.58 17.58
CA GLU A 576 9.40 -10.14 17.76
C GLU A 576 8.90 -9.47 16.47
N LEU A 577 7.89 -8.62 16.61
CA LEU A 577 7.31 -7.86 15.53
C LEU A 577 8.06 -6.52 15.37
N PRO A 578 8.44 -6.12 14.13
CA PRO A 578 9.07 -4.83 13.89
C PRO A 578 8.29 -3.63 14.41
N LYS A 579 9.04 -2.66 14.95
CA LYS A 579 8.56 -1.37 15.49
C LYS A 579 8.96 -0.21 14.58
N TYR A 580 8.20 0.88 14.62
CA TYR A 580 8.50 2.12 13.87
C TYR A 580 9.01 3.26 14.74
N ASP A 581 8.87 3.15 16.06
CA ASP A 581 9.43 4.07 17.05
C ASP A 581 10.00 3.22 18.20
N ASP A 582 11.19 3.55 18.69
CA ASP A 582 11.84 2.84 19.79
C ASP A 582 11.03 2.91 21.10
N ALA A 583 10.14 3.91 21.22
CA ALA A 583 9.21 4.03 22.34
C ALA A 583 8.03 3.04 22.26
N GLU A 584 7.79 2.39 21.12
CA GLU A 584 6.72 1.39 21.00
C GLU A 584 7.04 0.15 21.86
N PRO A 585 6.01 -0.41 22.53
CA PRO A 585 6.18 -1.64 23.29
C PRO A 585 6.60 -2.79 22.37
N THR A 586 7.35 -3.75 22.91
CA THR A 586 7.66 -4.97 22.16
C THR A 586 6.42 -5.83 22.03
N GLU A 587 6.07 -6.17 20.80
CA GLU A 587 4.98 -7.08 20.48
C GLU A 587 5.54 -8.35 19.82
N TYR A 588 4.81 -9.45 19.98
CA TYR A 588 5.26 -10.76 19.53
C TYR A 588 4.18 -11.46 18.72
N ALA A 589 4.62 -12.29 17.77
CA ALA A 589 3.80 -13.33 17.17
C ALA A 589 4.01 -14.64 17.94
N ALA A 590 2.93 -15.39 18.17
CA ALA A 590 2.92 -16.62 18.98
C ALA A 590 3.62 -17.83 18.31
N GLY A 591 4.19 -17.63 17.12
CA GLY A 591 4.88 -18.63 16.31
C GLY A 591 5.19 -18.08 14.92
N ILE A 592 5.96 -18.84 14.13
CA ILE A 592 6.38 -18.36 12.80
C ILE A 592 5.21 -18.20 11.83
N PHE A 593 4.19 -19.04 11.94
CA PHE A 593 2.99 -18.92 11.13
C PHE A 593 2.25 -17.60 11.42
N ASP A 594 2.03 -17.32 12.71
CA ASP A 594 1.45 -16.07 13.16
C ASP A 594 2.30 -14.88 12.70
N PHE A 595 3.63 -15.00 12.78
CA PHE A 595 4.56 -13.97 12.30
C PHE A 595 4.39 -13.71 10.80
N VAL A 596 4.42 -14.76 9.97
CA VAL A 596 4.25 -14.63 8.52
C VAL A 596 2.91 -14.03 8.19
N LYS A 597 1.83 -14.51 8.84
CA LYS A 597 0.47 -13.98 8.67
C LYS A 597 0.44 -12.48 8.95
N ILE A 598 0.96 -12.05 10.10
CA ILE A 598 1.03 -10.63 10.51
C ILE A 598 1.90 -9.82 9.54
N ALA A 599 3.09 -10.34 9.19
CA ALA A 599 4.04 -9.68 8.30
C ALA A 599 3.43 -9.42 6.92
N VAL A 600 2.69 -10.39 6.41
CA VAL A 600 1.94 -10.33 5.16
C VAL A 600 0.78 -9.34 5.24
N THR A 601 -0.12 -9.50 6.22
CA THR A 601 -1.38 -8.77 6.24
C THR A 601 -1.17 -7.31 6.61
N SER A 602 -0.24 -7.07 7.53
CA SER A 602 0.16 -5.74 7.94
C SER A 602 1.21 -5.13 7.00
N GLN A 603 1.73 -5.93 6.06
CA GLN A 603 2.84 -5.61 5.15
C GLN A 603 3.98 -4.93 5.90
N MET A 604 4.48 -5.69 6.87
CA MET A 604 5.63 -5.29 7.65
C MET A 604 6.86 -5.25 6.76
N GLN A 605 7.72 -4.27 7.05
CA GLN A 605 9.01 -4.18 6.40
C GLN A 605 10.00 -5.00 7.22
N LEU A 606 10.55 -6.04 6.61
CA LEU A 606 11.53 -6.95 7.19
C LEU A 606 12.86 -6.73 6.46
N ASN A 607 13.79 -5.99 7.07
CA ASN A 607 15.07 -5.59 6.43
C ASN A 607 14.86 -4.98 5.02
N GLY A 608 13.92 -4.04 4.90
CA GLY A 608 13.58 -3.39 3.64
C GLY A 608 12.78 -4.22 2.64
N MET A 609 12.34 -5.42 3.02
CA MET A 609 11.54 -6.31 2.18
C MET A 609 10.11 -6.41 2.71
N ILE A 610 9.16 -6.62 1.80
CA ILE A 610 7.74 -6.84 2.14
C ILE A 610 7.31 -8.18 1.57
N LEU A 611 6.72 -9.03 2.42
CA LEU A 611 6.16 -10.32 2.01
C LEU A 611 4.79 -10.11 1.36
N LYS A 612 4.58 -10.69 0.17
CA LYS A 612 3.35 -10.52 -0.63
C LYS A 612 2.69 -11.79 -1.14
N ASN A 613 3.42 -12.70 -1.76
CA ASN A 613 2.77 -13.88 -2.34
C ASN A 613 3.48 -15.12 -1.82
N CYS A 614 2.79 -15.94 -1.04
CA CYS A 614 3.36 -17.22 -0.62
C CYS A 614 3.28 -18.21 -1.80
N ILE A 615 4.43 -18.70 -2.23
CA ILE A 615 4.58 -19.69 -3.29
C ILE A 615 4.71 -21.06 -2.66
N GLN A 616 3.78 -21.96 -2.98
CA GLN A 616 3.84 -23.36 -2.60
C GLN A 616 4.38 -24.18 -3.78
N GLU A 617 5.25 -25.15 -3.51
CA GLU A 617 5.56 -26.16 -4.50
C GLU A 617 4.35 -27.09 -4.63
N CYS A 618 3.67 -27.09 -5.78
CA CYS A 618 2.63 -28.08 -6.05
C CYS A 618 3.28 -29.47 -5.98
N LYS A 619 2.93 -30.26 -4.97
CA LYS A 619 3.27 -31.68 -4.95
C LYS A 619 2.53 -32.32 -6.14
N PRO A 620 3.25 -32.97 -7.07
CA PRO A 620 2.65 -33.61 -8.23
C PRO A 620 1.68 -34.73 -7.85
#